data_AF-A0A6A1VKW8-F1
#
_entry.id   AF-A0A6A1VKW8-F1
#
_cell.length_a   1.000
_cell.length_b   1.000
_cell.length_c   1.000
_cell.angle_alpha   90.00
_cell.angle_beta   90.00
_cell.angle_gamma   90.00
#
_symmetry.space_group_name_H-M   'P 1'
#
loop_
_entity.id
_entity.type
_entity.pdbx_description
1 polymer ?
#
loop_
_entity_poly.entity_id
_entity_poly.type
_entity_poly.pdbx_seq_one_letter_code
_entity_poly.pdbx_strand_id
1 'polypeptide(L)'
;MGYYLADGIYPQWSTFVKTISAPIGAKKKYFAAAQESTMKDVECAFGVLQARFAIVRQPARFFKVPDLKDTMKACIILHNMIIEDERDEQDTLDFEYEQGNANPPEPASHDEADMLATFIHNHLHIRDKETHSQLQLDLIKHLWQLNGQS
;
A
#
# COMPACT_ATOMS: atom_id res chain seq x y z
N MET A 1 10.12 2.42 -9.69
CA MET A 1 9.85 1.97 -8.31
C MET A 1 8.37 1.98 -8.06
N GLY A 2 7.85 0.96 -7.38
CA GLY A 2 6.48 0.99 -6.87
C GLY A 2 6.33 2.01 -5.74
N TYR A 3 5.11 2.44 -5.47
CA TYR A 3 4.79 3.34 -4.37
C TYR A 3 3.73 2.73 -3.47
N TYR A 4 3.71 3.16 -2.22
CA TYR A 4 2.73 2.78 -1.22
C TYR A 4 1.86 3.98 -0.87
N LEU A 5 0.55 3.77 -0.81
CA LEU A 5 -0.39 4.73 -0.27
C LEU A 5 -0.09 4.94 1.21
N ALA A 6 -0.01 6.20 1.64
CA ALA A 6 0.31 6.55 3.01
C ALA A 6 -0.56 7.69 3.51
N ASP A 7 -0.89 7.65 4.80
CA ASP A 7 -1.61 8.70 5.48
C ASP A 7 -0.68 9.82 5.99
N GLY A 8 -1.25 10.75 6.77
CA GLY A 8 -0.52 11.88 7.34
C GLY A 8 0.52 11.53 8.41
N ILE A 9 0.49 10.32 9.01
CA ILE A 9 1.41 9.95 10.10
C ILE A 9 2.75 9.42 9.59
N TYR A 10 2.85 9.09 8.31
CA TYR A 10 4.09 8.61 7.70
C TYR A 10 5.04 9.73 7.25
N PRO A 11 6.36 9.51 7.34
CA PRO A 11 7.36 10.46 6.87
C PRO A 11 7.31 10.63 5.34
N GLN A 12 7.87 11.74 4.85
CA GLN A 12 8.01 12.00 3.41
C GLN A 12 9.16 11.18 2.82
N TRP A 13 8.90 9.89 2.58
CA TRP A 13 9.84 9.00 1.90
C TRP A 13 9.43 8.83 0.44
N SER A 14 10.40 8.60 -0.44
CA SER A 14 10.18 8.45 -1.89
C SER A 14 9.29 7.24 -2.25
N THR A 15 9.12 6.29 -1.33
CA THR A 15 8.22 5.15 -1.49
C THR A 15 6.79 5.41 -0.99
N PHE A 16 6.56 6.44 -0.18
CA PHE A 16 5.23 6.77 0.36
C PHE A 16 4.60 7.91 -0.41
N VAL A 17 3.37 7.74 -0.87
CA VAL A 17 2.60 8.79 -1.54
C VAL A 17 1.42 9.15 -0.66
N LYS A 18 1.35 10.44 -0.31
CA LYS A 18 0.33 10.99 0.57
C LYS A 18 -0.66 11.83 -0.23
N THR A 19 -1.89 11.90 0.27
CA THR A 19 -2.87 12.90 -0.19
C THR A 19 -2.34 14.33 0.04
N ILE A 20 -2.90 15.29 -0.70
CA ILE A 20 -2.55 16.70 -0.61
C ILE A 20 -3.54 17.37 0.33
N SER A 21 -3.06 17.86 1.48
CA SER A 21 -3.88 18.69 2.36
C SER A 21 -4.21 20.03 1.69
N ALA A 22 -5.47 20.44 1.73
CA ALA A 22 -5.99 21.66 1.11
C ALA A 22 -5.59 21.81 -0.39
N PRO A 23 -6.05 20.90 -1.27
CA PRO A 23 -5.61 20.88 -2.66
C PRO A 23 -6.11 22.10 -3.44
N ILE A 24 -5.17 22.86 -4.00
CA ILE A 24 -5.44 24.04 -4.85
C ILE A 24 -5.33 23.65 -6.33
N GLY A 25 -6.38 23.97 -7.11
CA GLY A 25 -6.46 23.67 -8.54
C GLY A 25 -7.07 22.29 -8.85
N ALA A 26 -7.69 22.17 -10.02
CA ALA A 26 -8.48 20.98 -10.40
C ALA A 26 -7.67 19.68 -10.37
N LYS A 27 -6.43 19.68 -10.89
CA LYS A 27 -5.56 18.49 -10.92
C LYS A 27 -5.26 17.94 -9.53
N LYS A 28 -4.89 18.82 -8.60
CA LYS A 28 -4.56 18.44 -7.22
C LYS A 28 -5.82 18.00 -6.45
N LYS A 29 -6.96 18.64 -6.70
CA LYS A 29 -8.25 18.24 -6.12
C LYS A 29 -8.65 16.83 -6.55
N TYR A 30 -8.52 16.53 -7.84
CA TYR A 30 -8.79 15.20 -8.38
C TYR A 30 -7.85 14.15 -7.77
N PHE A 31 -6.54 14.45 -7.74
CA PHE A 31 -5.57 13.56 -7.11
C PHE A 31 -5.89 13.27 -5.64
N ALA A 32 -6.17 14.30 -4.84
CA ALA A 32 -6.50 14.13 -3.43
C ALA A 32 -7.77 13.28 -3.25
N ALA A 33 -8.82 13.54 -4.03
CA ALA A 33 -10.06 12.76 -3.97
C ALA A 33 -9.85 11.29 -4.35
N ALA A 34 -9.06 11.01 -5.40
CA ALA A 34 -8.74 9.63 -5.79
C ALA A 34 -7.96 8.89 -4.70
N GLN A 35 -6.92 9.54 -4.14
CA GLN A 35 -6.12 8.97 -3.06
C GLN A 35 -6.97 8.72 -1.80
N GLU A 36 -7.79 9.69 -1.39
CA GLU A 36 -8.67 9.58 -0.22
C GLU A 36 -9.74 8.50 -0.39
N SER A 37 -10.28 8.32 -1.61
CA SER A 37 -11.21 7.21 -1.90
C SER A 37 -10.54 5.86 -1.67
N THR A 38 -9.36 5.64 -2.26
CA THR A 38 -8.61 4.38 -2.07
C THR A 38 -8.21 4.19 -0.60
N MET A 39 -7.81 5.25 0.10
CA MET A 39 -7.52 5.17 1.54
C MET A 39 -8.73 4.70 2.33
N LYS A 40 -9.91 5.25 2.04
CA LYS A 40 -11.16 4.88 2.71
C LYS A 40 -11.52 3.42 2.50
N ASP A 41 -11.30 2.88 1.29
CA ASP A 41 -11.55 1.47 1.00
C ASP A 41 -10.61 0.56 1.79
N VAL A 42 -9.33 0.93 1.87
CA VAL A 42 -8.32 0.21 2.68
C VAL A 42 -8.65 0.26 4.17
N GLU A 43 -9.01 1.44 4.69
CA GLU A 43 -9.41 1.62 6.09
C GLU A 43 -10.67 0.82 6.42
N CYS A 44 -11.66 0.82 5.53
CA CYS A 44 -12.89 0.04 5.67
C CYS A 44 -12.58 -1.46 5.72
N ALA A 45 -11.82 -1.97 4.75
CA ALA A 45 -11.43 -3.39 4.70
C ALA A 45 -10.66 -3.81 5.95
N PHE A 46 -9.70 -2.99 6.39
CA PHE A 46 -8.94 -3.29 7.61
C PHE A 46 -9.82 -3.24 8.86
N GLY A 47 -10.75 -2.27 8.95
CA GLY A 47 -11.74 -2.19 10.01
C GLY A 47 -12.64 -3.43 10.09
N VAL A 48 -13.10 -3.95 8.94
CA VAL A 48 -13.88 -5.20 8.86
C VAL A 48 -13.05 -6.40 9.30
N LEU A 49 -11.81 -6.51 8.82
CA LEU A 49 -10.91 -7.61 9.22
C LEU A 49 -10.60 -7.56 10.71
N GLN A 50 -10.36 -6.38 11.29
CA GLN A 50 -10.21 -6.20 12.72
C GLN A 50 -11.49 -6.55 13.47
N ALA A 51 -12.66 -6.15 12.97
CA ALA A 51 -13.94 -6.48 13.59
C ALA A 51 -14.13 -8.00 13.72
N ARG A 52 -13.80 -8.75 12.65
CA ARG A 52 -14.02 -10.19 12.54
C ARG A 52 -12.91 -11.03 13.19
N PHE A 53 -11.65 -10.64 13.05
CA PHE A 53 -10.49 -11.43 13.49
C PHE A 53 -9.71 -10.71 14.60
N ALA A 54 -9.87 -11.18 15.84
CA ALA A 54 -9.21 -10.59 17.00
C ALA A 54 -7.67 -10.57 16.90
N ILE A 55 -7.08 -11.50 16.15
CA ILE A 55 -5.63 -11.57 15.93
C ILE A 55 -5.09 -10.34 15.17
N VAL A 56 -5.89 -9.74 14.29
CA VAL A 56 -5.52 -8.54 13.51
C VAL A 56 -5.48 -7.28 14.37
N ARG A 57 -6.18 -7.27 15.53
CA ARG A 57 -6.15 -6.15 16.48
C ARG A 57 -4.90 -6.10 17.34
N GLN A 58 -4.20 -7.24 17.47
CA GLN A 58 -3.08 -7.34 18.41
C GLN A 58 -1.85 -6.59 17.90
N PRO A 59 -1.06 -5.95 18.78
CA PRO A 59 0.20 -5.33 18.38
C PRO A 59 1.12 -6.33 17.70
N ALA A 60 1.61 -5.96 16.52
CA ALA A 60 2.52 -6.78 15.71
C ALA A 60 3.90 -7.02 16.36
N ARG A 61 4.22 -6.36 17.49
CA ARG A 61 5.57 -6.32 18.08
C ARG A 61 6.15 -7.69 18.42
N PHE A 62 5.32 -8.70 18.67
CA PHE A 62 5.75 -10.04 19.05
C PHE A 62 5.75 -11.05 17.89
N PHE A 63 5.34 -10.64 16.69
CA PHE A 63 5.29 -11.50 15.54
C PHE A 63 6.48 -11.26 14.62
N LYS A 64 7.02 -12.33 14.02
CA LYS A 64 7.96 -12.17 12.91
C LYS A 64 7.19 -11.70 11.68
N VAL A 65 7.86 -10.98 10.79
CA VAL A 65 7.26 -10.48 9.54
C VAL A 65 6.61 -11.59 8.69
N PRO A 66 7.21 -12.79 8.53
CA PRO A 66 6.55 -13.89 7.82
C PRO A 66 5.25 -14.32 8.50
N ASP A 67 5.25 -14.45 9.83
CA ASP A 67 4.08 -14.86 10.60
C ASP A 67 2.94 -13.85 10.46
N LEU A 68 3.24 -12.54 10.45
CA LEU A 68 2.27 -11.48 10.19
C LEU A 68 1.69 -11.56 8.79
N LYS A 69 2.55 -11.80 7.79
CA LYS A 69 2.15 -11.93 6.39
C LYS A 69 1.19 -13.11 6.22
N ASP A 70 1.51 -14.25 6.80
CA ASP A 70 0.69 -15.45 6.71
C ASP A 70 -0.62 -15.29 7.49
N THR A 71 -0.57 -14.65 8.67
CA THR A 71 -1.77 -14.32 9.46
C THR A 71 -2.72 -13.42 8.67
N MET A 72 -2.21 -12.34 8.07
CA MET A 72 -3.03 -11.42 7.27
C MET A 72 -3.61 -12.10 6.04
N LYS A 73 -2.81 -12.90 5.31
CA LYS A 73 -3.29 -13.68 4.18
C LYS A 73 -4.39 -14.65 4.57
N ALA A 74 -4.21 -15.39 5.67
CA ALA A 74 -5.23 -16.30 6.18
C ALA A 74 -6.53 -15.55 6.53
N CYS A 75 -6.44 -14.39 7.18
CA CYS A 75 -7.62 -13.57 7.49
C CYS A 75 -8.35 -13.08 6.23
N ILE A 76 -7.63 -12.68 5.18
CA ILE A 76 -8.21 -12.25 3.91
C ILE A 76 -8.89 -13.43 3.20
N ILE A 77 -8.21 -14.57 3.10
CA ILE A 77 -8.76 -15.77 2.47
C ILE A 77 -10.03 -16.22 3.20
N LEU A 78 -9.98 -16.31 4.54
CA LEU A 78 -11.13 -16.69 5.35
C LEU A 78 -12.26 -15.67 5.24
N HIS A 79 -11.95 -14.36 5.20
CA HIS A 79 -12.96 -13.33 5.00
C HIS A 79 -13.69 -13.54 3.67
N ASN A 80 -12.94 -13.69 2.58
CA ASN A 80 -13.49 -13.90 1.25
C ASN A 80 -14.32 -15.19 1.20
N MET A 81 -13.81 -16.29 1.78
CA MET A 81 -14.56 -17.55 1.85
C MET A 81 -15.90 -17.40 2.58
N ILE A 82 -15.94 -16.64 3.67
CA ILE A 82 -17.21 -16.40 4.39
C ILE A 82 -18.15 -15.53 3.56
N ILE A 83 -17.64 -14.49 2.87
CA ILE A 83 -18.47 -13.67 1.98
C ILE A 83 -19.04 -14.51 0.83
N GLU A 84 -18.27 -15.42 0.24
CA GLU A 84 -18.77 -16.33 -0.79
C GLU A 84 -19.85 -17.29 -0.26
N ASP A 85 -19.70 -17.81 0.96
CA ASP A 85 -20.68 -18.69 1.61
C ASP A 85 -21.98 -17.94 1.99
N GLU A 86 -21.86 -16.67 2.38
CA GLU A 86 -22.98 -15.79 2.75
C GLU A 86 -23.67 -15.12 1.52
N ARG A 87 -23.10 -15.22 0.31
CA ARG A 87 -23.64 -14.62 -0.93
C ARG A 87 -24.73 -15.52 -1.54
N ASP A 88 -25.93 -14.96 -1.72
CA ASP A 88 -26.98 -15.57 -2.56
C ASP A 88 -26.53 -15.59 -4.05
N GLU A 89 -26.93 -16.62 -4.81
CA GLU A 89 -26.46 -16.96 -6.18
C GLU A 89 -26.58 -15.85 -7.25
N GLN A 90 -27.10 -14.66 -6.94
CA GLN A 90 -27.56 -13.68 -7.93
C GLN A 90 -26.62 -12.49 -8.18
N ASP A 91 -25.53 -12.31 -7.42
CA ASP A 91 -24.75 -11.08 -7.48
C ASP A 91 -23.26 -11.35 -7.76
N THR A 92 -22.91 -11.73 -9.00
CA THR A 92 -21.53 -12.05 -9.43
C THR A 92 -20.73 -10.79 -9.81
N LEU A 93 -19.87 -10.29 -8.92
CA LEU A 93 -18.77 -9.39 -9.28
C LEU A 93 -17.45 -10.14 -9.07
N ASP A 94 -16.83 -10.55 -10.18
CA ASP A 94 -15.49 -11.14 -10.21
C ASP A 94 -14.45 -10.05 -9.94
N PHE A 95 -13.84 -10.06 -8.75
CA PHE A 95 -12.61 -9.32 -8.48
C PHE A 95 -11.41 -10.25 -8.72
N GLU A 96 -10.87 -10.22 -9.94
CA GLU A 96 -9.57 -10.85 -10.23
C GLU A 96 -8.46 -10.11 -9.45
N TYR A 97 -7.97 -10.75 -8.39
CA TYR A 97 -6.77 -10.28 -7.69
C TYR A 97 -5.53 -10.74 -8.46
N GLU A 98 -4.82 -9.81 -9.12
CA GLU A 98 -3.46 -10.08 -9.59
C GLU A 98 -2.55 -10.32 -8.38
N GLN A 99 -2.17 -11.58 -8.18
CA GLN A 99 -1.22 -11.98 -7.16
C GLN A 99 0.18 -11.58 -7.64
N GLY A 100 0.59 -10.34 -7.35
CA GLY A 100 1.93 -9.86 -7.66
C GLY A 100 2.99 -10.77 -7.04
N ASN A 101 3.77 -11.45 -7.88
CA ASN A 101 4.90 -12.27 -7.45
C ASN A 101 5.84 -11.41 -6.60
N ALA A 102 5.99 -11.78 -5.33
CA ALA A 102 7.07 -11.25 -4.51
C ALA A 102 8.38 -11.73 -5.11
N ASN A 103 9.19 -10.81 -5.63
CA ASN A 103 10.54 -11.12 -6.10
C ASN A 103 11.29 -11.89 -4.98
N PRO A 104 12.00 -12.98 -5.32
CA PRO A 104 12.87 -13.65 -4.37
C PRO A 104 13.88 -12.66 -3.78
N PRO A 105 14.25 -12.78 -2.49
CA PRO A 105 15.40 -12.06 -1.97
C PRO A 105 16.62 -12.48 -2.78
N GLU A 106 17.31 -11.54 -3.41
CA GLU A 106 18.60 -11.82 -4.05
C GLU A 106 19.59 -12.37 -3.00
N PRO A 107 20.41 -13.37 -3.34
CA PRO A 107 21.39 -13.92 -2.42
C PRO A 107 22.46 -12.87 -2.13
N ALA A 108 22.46 -12.33 -0.91
CA ALA A 108 23.47 -11.41 -0.45
C ALA A 108 24.84 -12.11 -0.40
N SER A 109 25.79 -11.65 -1.21
CA SER A 109 27.20 -12.01 -1.08
C SER A 109 27.76 -11.42 0.21
N HIS A 110 28.40 -12.27 1.02
CA HIS A 110 28.98 -11.91 2.31
C HIS A 110 30.16 -10.93 2.15
N ASP A 111 29.90 -9.64 2.38
CA ASP A 111 30.91 -8.66 2.81
C ASP A 111 30.23 -7.61 3.72
N GLU A 112 30.57 -7.60 5.01
CA GLU A 112 29.85 -6.83 6.05
C GLU A 112 29.98 -5.30 5.87
N ALA A 113 31.08 -4.83 5.27
CA ALA A 113 31.29 -3.42 4.99
C ALA A 113 30.41 -2.91 3.83
N ASP A 114 30.22 -3.74 2.80
CA ASP A 114 29.38 -3.41 1.64
C ASP A 114 27.89 -3.42 1.99
N MET A 115 27.46 -4.28 2.93
CA MET A 115 26.07 -4.27 3.42
C MET A 115 25.70 -2.97 4.15
N LEU A 116 26.59 -2.44 4.99
CA LEU A 116 26.33 -1.18 5.68
C LEU A 116 26.33 0.00 4.70
N ALA A 117 27.27 0.06 3.78
CA ALA A 117 27.32 1.10 2.75
C ALA A 117 26.08 1.04 1.84
N THR A 118 25.69 -0.15 1.40
CA THR A 118 24.48 -0.40 0.60
C THR A 118 23.21 -0.05 1.38
N PHE A 119 23.14 -0.41 2.66
CA PHE A 119 22.02 -0.04 3.54
C PHE A 119 21.90 1.47 3.69
N ILE A 120 23.01 2.17 3.98
CA ILE A 120 23.05 3.64 4.11
C ILE A 120 22.63 4.28 2.78
N HIS A 121 23.17 3.81 1.66
CA HIS A 121 22.85 4.31 0.33
C HIS A 121 21.35 4.16 0.02
N ASN A 122 20.80 2.95 0.19
CA ASN A 122 19.37 2.68 -0.03
C ASN A 122 18.49 3.53 0.88
N HIS A 123 18.89 3.67 2.15
CA HIS A 123 18.14 4.45 3.12
C HIS A 123 18.19 5.97 2.84
N LEU A 124 19.30 6.50 2.33
CA LEU A 124 19.39 7.87 1.83
C LEU A 124 18.51 8.08 0.59
N HIS A 125 18.52 7.14 -0.33
CA HIS A 125 17.70 7.17 -1.55
C HIS A 125 16.19 7.10 -1.25
N ILE A 126 15.78 6.31 -0.25
CA ILE A 126 14.38 6.26 0.21
C ILE A 126 13.96 7.58 0.89
N ARG A 127 14.90 8.29 1.53
CA ARG A 127 14.65 9.57 2.20
C ARG A 127 14.83 10.78 1.30
N ASP A 128 15.12 10.58 0.02
CA ASP A 128 15.26 11.68 -0.91
C ASP A 128 13.90 12.37 -1.15
N LYS A 129 13.81 13.59 -0.62
CA LYS A 129 12.63 14.45 -0.71
C LYS A 129 12.38 14.94 -2.12
N GLU A 130 13.43 15.10 -2.93
CA GLU A 130 13.30 15.54 -4.32
C GLU A 130 12.61 14.44 -5.13
N THR A 131 13.14 13.21 -5.04
CA THR A 131 12.51 12.02 -5.65
C THR A 131 11.06 11.82 -5.17
N HIS A 132 10.78 12.00 -3.87
CA HIS A 132 9.40 11.95 -3.35
C HIS A 132 8.48 13.00 -4.00
N SER A 133 8.93 14.25 -4.07
CA SER A 133 8.14 15.35 -4.62
C SER A 133 7.90 15.17 -6.12
N GLN A 134 8.92 14.71 -6.84
CA GLN A 134 8.83 14.43 -8.27
C GLN A 134 7.85 13.28 -8.55
N LEU A 135 7.95 12.18 -7.79
CA LEU A 135 7.01 11.06 -7.89
C LEU A 135 5.56 11.52 -7.67
N GLN A 136 5.30 12.33 -6.64
CA GLN A 136 3.96 12.84 -6.38
C GLN A 136 3.44 13.71 -7.55
N LEU A 137 4.28 14.58 -8.10
CA LEU A 137 3.93 15.42 -9.25
C LEU A 137 3.61 14.59 -10.50
N ASP A 138 4.38 13.54 -10.75
CA ASP A 138 4.19 12.67 -11.90
C ASP A 138 2.92 11.83 -11.75
N LEU A 139 2.61 11.36 -10.53
CA LEU A 139 1.34 10.69 -10.25
C LEU A 139 0.13 11.62 -10.41
N ILE A 140 0.22 12.88 -9.96
CA ILE A 140 -0.83 13.88 -10.19
C ILE A 140 -1.09 14.08 -11.69
N LYS A 141 -0.01 14.19 -12.49
CA LYS A 141 -0.14 14.34 -13.95
C LYS A 141 -0.75 13.09 -14.59
N HIS A 142 -0.27 11.91 -14.21
CA HIS A 142 -0.71 10.63 -14.74
C HIS A 142 -2.19 10.39 -14.47
N LEU A 143 -2.63 10.53 -13.21
CA LEU A 143 -4.04 10.39 -12.84
C LEU A 143 -4.94 11.40 -13.55
N TRP A 144 -4.46 12.63 -13.74
CA TRP A 144 -5.21 13.64 -14.49
C TRP A 144 -5.34 13.31 -15.98
N GLN A 145 -4.30 12.73 -16.60
CA GLN A 145 -4.35 12.33 -18.01
C GLN A 145 -5.36 11.19 -18.22
N LEU A 146 -5.41 10.21 -17.31
CA LEU A 146 -6.40 9.13 -17.36
C LEU A 146 -7.84 9.66 -17.27
N ASN A 147 -8.10 10.66 -16.44
CA ASN A 147 -9.41 11.28 -16.32
C ASN A 147 -9.88 12.02 -17.60
N GLY A 148 -8.94 12.44 -18.47
CA GLY A 148 -9.28 13.08 -19.75
C GLY A 148 -9.46 12.09 -20.91
N GLN A 149 -9.22 10.80 -20.67
CA GLN A 149 -9.36 9.71 -21.65
C GLN A 149 -10.57 8.80 -21.35
N SER A 150 -11.30 9.05 -20.25
CA SER A 150 -12.54 8.35 -19.87
C SER A 150 -13.79 9.06 -20.37
#